data_AF-A0A3C1P1Q6-F1
#
_entry.id   AF-A0A3C1P1Q6-F1
#
_cell.length_a   1.000
_cell.length_b   1.000
_cell.length_c   1.000
_cell.angle_alpha   90.00
_cell.angle_beta   90.00
_cell.angle_gamma   90.00
#
_symmetry.space_group_name_H-M   'P 1'
#
loop_
_entity.id
_entity.type
_entity.pdbx_description
1 polymer ?
#
loop_
_entity_poly.entity_id
_entity_poly.type
_entity_poly.pdbx_seq_one_letter_code
_entity_poly.pdbx_strand_id
1 'polypeptide(L)'
;YDYYQPEAYIPQSDTYIEKDSSINEEVERLRHSATNSLLTRRDVLVVATVSAIYGLGTPQEYVDRMVRLKVGEEIDRDTLLRSFVDIQYTRNDISFQRGTFRVRGDTIEVFPVYEEHPVRIEMFGDQIERLMTLHPVTGEILTEDSEMYVFPATHYVAGPERMERAIAGIETELEGRLSELEQQGRLLEAQRLRMRTTYDIEMMRQVGTCAGIENYSRHIDGRDPGSAPNCLLDYFPEDFLLVLDESHVTVPQIGAMYEGDMSRKRTLVDHGFRLPSAMDNRPLRWEEFLDRVGQTIYLSATPGPYELTRVEGDVVEQVIRPTGLVDPEIVVKPTSGQIDDLMAEVRERAERGERSLVTTLTKRMAEDLTDYLLEHGIRVRYLHSEVDTLRRVELLRELRLGVFDVLVGINLLREGLDLPEVSLVAILDA
;
A
#
# COMPACT_ATOMS: atom_id res chain seq x y z
N TYR A 1 -6.32 -0.64 -1.08
CA TYR A 1 -7.53 -0.55 -0.24
C TYR A 1 -8.19 0.78 -0.50
N ASP A 2 -9.50 0.80 -0.72
CA ASP A 2 -10.29 2.05 -0.69
C ASP A 2 -10.52 2.51 0.75
N TYR A 3 -10.59 1.54 1.66
CA TYR A 3 -10.75 1.76 3.09
C TYR A 3 -9.99 0.68 3.85
N TYR A 4 -9.30 1.07 4.93
CA TYR A 4 -8.61 0.13 5.80
C TYR A 4 -8.64 0.63 7.25
N GLN A 5 -9.28 -0.15 8.11
CA GLN A 5 -9.28 -0.01 9.54
C GLN A 5 -8.54 -1.21 10.14
N PRO A 6 -7.38 -1.00 10.79
CA PRO A 6 -6.65 -2.08 11.41
C PRO A 6 -7.38 -2.60 12.64
N GLU A 7 -7.19 -3.89 12.93
CA GLU A 7 -7.53 -4.46 14.23
C GLU A 7 -6.77 -3.70 15.33
N ALA A 8 -7.49 -3.27 16.37
CA ALA A 8 -6.91 -2.56 17.50
C ALA A 8 -7.71 -2.79 18.78
N TYR A 9 -7.07 -2.55 19.93
CA TYR A 9 -7.74 -2.53 21.22
C TYR A 9 -7.33 -1.26 21.96
N ILE A 10 -8.31 -0.55 22.50
CA ILE A 10 -8.13 0.69 23.26
C ILE A 10 -8.39 0.38 24.74
N PRO A 11 -7.34 0.19 25.57
CA PRO A 11 -7.51 -0.24 26.96
C PRO A 11 -8.28 0.77 27.82
N GLN A 12 -8.15 2.07 27.51
CA GLN A 12 -8.79 3.15 28.28
C GLN A 12 -10.32 3.09 28.22
N SER A 13 -10.89 2.60 27.13
CA SER A 13 -12.34 2.51 26.90
C SER A 13 -12.83 1.06 26.78
N ASP A 14 -11.97 0.08 27.06
CA ASP A 14 -12.22 -1.36 26.85
C ASP A 14 -12.86 -1.65 25.48
N THR A 15 -12.41 -0.95 24.44
CA THR A 15 -13.02 -1.02 23.11
C THR A 15 -12.14 -1.85 22.19
N TYR A 16 -12.69 -2.97 21.71
CA TYR A 16 -12.11 -3.74 20.62
C TYR A 16 -12.62 -3.22 19.29
N ILE A 17 -11.69 -2.98 18.37
CA ILE A 17 -11.94 -2.52 17.02
C ILE A 17 -11.63 -3.68 16.08
N GLU A 18 -12.67 -4.17 15.41
CA GLU A 18 -12.54 -5.19 14.37
C GLU A 18 -11.79 -4.63 13.16
N LYS A 19 -11.05 -5.52 12.48
CA LYS A 19 -10.48 -5.21 11.17
C LYS A 19 -11.62 -5.06 10.18
N ASP A 20 -11.67 -3.92 9.51
CA ASP A 20 -12.58 -3.68 8.40
C ASP A 20 -11.80 -3.10 7.24
N SER A 21 -12.07 -3.57 6.02
CA SER A 21 -11.32 -3.12 4.86
C SER A 21 -12.10 -3.35 3.58
N SER A 22 -12.04 -2.36 2.69
CA SER A 22 -12.49 -2.49 1.31
C SER A 22 -11.29 -2.60 0.39
N ILE A 23 -11.20 -3.72 -0.32
CA ILE A 23 -10.14 -3.95 -1.32
C ILE A 23 -10.53 -3.23 -2.60
N ASN A 24 -9.60 -2.44 -3.13
CA ASN A 24 -9.74 -1.84 -4.45
C ASN A 24 -9.22 -2.87 -5.46
N GLU A 25 -10.10 -3.40 -6.31
CA GLU A 25 -9.76 -4.46 -7.27
C GLU A 25 -8.70 -4.03 -8.30
N GLU A 26 -8.66 -2.74 -8.67
CA GLU A 26 -7.68 -2.22 -9.60
C GLU A 26 -6.29 -2.14 -8.97
N VAL A 27 -6.21 -1.65 -7.73
CA VAL A 27 -4.95 -1.62 -6.97
C VAL A 27 -4.43 -3.04 -6.72
N GLU A 28 -5.30 -3.98 -6.36
CA GLU A 28 -4.90 -5.37 -6.13
C GLU A 28 -4.36 -6.02 -7.39
N ARG A 29 -5.02 -5.79 -8.53
CA ARG A 29 -4.50 -6.21 -9.84
C ARG A 29 -3.12 -5.62 -10.13
N LEU A 30 -2.92 -4.32 -9.90
CA LEU A 30 -1.63 -3.66 -10.12
C LEU A 30 -0.52 -4.25 -9.23
N ARG A 31 -0.86 -4.65 -7.99
CA ARG A 31 0.09 -5.34 -7.09
C ARG A 31 0.51 -6.69 -7.65
N HIS A 32 -0.43 -7.52 -8.08
CA HIS A 32 -0.10 -8.80 -8.71
C HIS A 32 0.67 -8.62 -10.02
N SER A 33 0.32 -7.62 -10.83
CA SER A 33 1.02 -7.28 -12.07
C SER A 33 2.48 -6.89 -11.80
N ALA A 34 2.74 -6.12 -10.73
CA ALA A 34 4.10 -5.75 -10.32
C ALA A 34 4.92 -6.99 -9.92
N THR A 35 4.40 -7.85 -9.03
CA THR A 35 5.12 -9.07 -8.60
C THR A 35 5.34 -10.03 -9.76
N ASN A 36 4.36 -10.21 -10.64
CA ASN A 36 4.50 -11.03 -11.84
C ASN A 36 5.58 -10.48 -12.79
N SER A 37 5.56 -9.17 -13.05
CA SER A 37 6.53 -8.53 -13.94
C SER A 37 7.96 -8.71 -13.44
N LEU A 38 8.19 -8.52 -12.13
CA LEU A 38 9.50 -8.70 -11.50
C LEU A 38 10.06 -10.13 -11.65
N LEU A 39 9.18 -11.13 -11.67
CA LEU A 39 9.56 -12.54 -11.79
C LEU A 39 9.75 -13.00 -13.23
N THR A 40 9.14 -12.32 -14.19
CA THR A 40 9.10 -12.77 -15.60
C THR A 40 10.02 -11.98 -16.52
N ARG A 41 10.41 -10.75 -16.16
CA ARG A 41 11.25 -9.87 -17.00
C ARG A 41 12.10 -8.90 -16.17
N ARG A 42 13.17 -8.37 -16.77
CA ARG A 42 14.12 -7.45 -16.10
C ARG A 42 13.85 -5.96 -16.34
N ASP A 43 13.16 -5.62 -17.43
CA ASP A 43 12.81 -4.26 -17.82
C ASP A 43 11.49 -3.84 -17.15
N VAL A 44 11.56 -3.69 -15.81
CA VAL A 44 10.44 -3.39 -14.91
C VAL A 44 10.76 -2.17 -14.06
N LEU A 45 9.81 -1.25 -13.98
CA LEU A 45 9.81 -0.15 -13.02
C LEU A 45 8.54 -0.26 -12.17
N VAL A 46 8.72 -0.29 -10.85
CA VAL A 46 7.59 -0.32 -9.91
C VAL A 46 7.59 0.96 -9.10
N VAL A 47 6.51 1.74 -9.21
CA VAL A 47 6.24 2.86 -8.31
C VAL A 47 5.45 2.31 -7.12
N ALA A 48 6.03 2.36 -5.93
CA ALA A 48 5.44 1.79 -4.73
C ALA A 48 5.38 2.82 -3.60
N THR A 49 4.37 2.70 -2.75
CA THR A 49 4.34 3.37 -1.45
C THR A 49 5.15 2.57 -0.44
N VAL A 50 5.16 2.99 0.83
CA VAL A 50 5.70 2.18 1.94
C VAL A 50 5.06 0.79 2.08
N SER A 51 4.00 0.47 1.33
CA SER A 51 3.54 -0.92 1.17
C SER A 51 4.65 -1.86 0.69
N ALA A 52 5.71 -1.37 0.04
CA ALA A 52 6.83 -2.19 -0.43
C ALA A 52 7.58 -2.91 0.71
N ILE A 53 7.55 -2.37 1.93
CA ILE A 53 8.23 -2.95 3.10
C ILE A 53 7.30 -3.80 3.97
N TYR A 54 6.04 -3.99 3.57
CA TYR A 54 5.09 -4.86 4.28
C TYR A 54 5.18 -6.30 3.79
N GLY A 55 4.79 -7.22 4.68
CA GLY A 55 4.81 -8.65 4.43
C GLY A 55 4.12 -9.06 3.13
N LEU A 56 4.78 -9.92 2.36
CA LEU A 56 4.27 -10.66 1.22
C LEU A 56 4.73 -12.12 1.36
N GLY A 57 4.03 -13.05 0.70
CA GLY A 57 4.53 -14.42 0.57
C GLY A 57 5.85 -14.47 -0.19
N THR A 58 6.56 -15.60 -0.06
CA THR A 58 7.89 -15.74 -0.66
C THR A 58 7.81 -15.75 -2.19
N PRO A 59 8.75 -15.10 -2.90
CA PRO A 59 8.76 -15.13 -4.37
C PRO A 59 8.83 -16.57 -4.90
N GLN A 60 9.64 -17.41 -4.24
CA GLN A 60 9.78 -18.81 -4.61
C GLN A 60 8.46 -19.56 -4.52
N GLU A 61 7.66 -19.38 -3.46
CA GLU A 61 6.35 -20.02 -3.37
C GLU A 61 5.36 -19.51 -4.40
N TYR A 62 5.41 -18.21 -4.68
CA TYR A 62 4.56 -17.62 -5.71
C TYR A 62 4.85 -18.22 -7.09
N VAL A 63 6.13 -18.47 -7.39
CA VAL A 63 6.57 -19.14 -8.63
C VAL A 63 6.29 -20.64 -8.59
N ASP A 64 6.63 -21.35 -7.51
CA ASP A 64 6.47 -22.81 -7.39
C ASP A 64 5.00 -23.25 -7.51
N ARG A 65 4.08 -22.35 -7.17
CA ARG A 65 2.63 -22.59 -7.26
C ARG A 65 2.02 -22.10 -8.56
N MET A 66 2.79 -21.56 -9.50
CA MET A 66 2.21 -21.18 -10.79
C MET A 66 1.75 -22.42 -11.57
N VAL A 67 0.58 -22.32 -12.21
CA VAL A 67 0.12 -23.33 -13.15
C VAL A 67 0.72 -23.00 -14.51
N ARG A 68 1.68 -23.83 -14.95
CA ARG A 68 2.24 -23.75 -16.30
C ARG A 68 1.25 -24.38 -17.28
N LEU A 69 0.97 -23.68 -18.36
CA LEU A 69 0.12 -24.14 -19.46
C LEU A 69 0.96 -24.17 -20.72
N LYS A 70 1.04 -25.32 -21.39
CA LYS A 70 1.79 -25.43 -22.64
C LYS A 70 1.00 -26.17 -23.71
N VAL A 71 0.98 -25.63 -24.92
CA VAL A 71 0.36 -26.29 -26.07
C VAL A 71 1.04 -27.64 -26.33
N GLY A 72 0.23 -28.68 -26.46
CA GLY A 72 0.65 -30.06 -26.65
C GLY A 72 0.86 -30.86 -25.35
N GLU A 73 0.76 -30.22 -24.18
CA GLU A 73 0.86 -30.89 -22.87
C GLU A 73 -0.33 -31.81 -22.63
N GLU A 74 -0.06 -33.03 -22.14
CA GLU A 74 -1.08 -34.03 -21.81
C GLU A 74 -1.44 -33.89 -20.32
N ILE A 75 -2.63 -33.35 -20.05
CA ILE A 75 -3.19 -33.13 -18.73
C ILE A 75 -4.70 -33.39 -18.74
N ASP A 76 -5.16 -34.22 -17.80
CA ASP A 76 -6.59 -34.45 -17.59
C ASP A 76 -7.27 -33.14 -17.17
N ARG A 77 -8.45 -32.89 -17.75
CA ARG A 77 -9.19 -31.65 -17.52
C ARG A 77 -9.48 -31.42 -16.04
N ASP A 78 -9.97 -32.44 -15.33
CA ASP A 78 -10.34 -32.28 -13.91
C ASP A 78 -9.12 -32.03 -13.02
N THR A 79 -7.98 -32.60 -13.39
CA THR A 79 -6.68 -32.32 -12.78
C THR A 79 -6.27 -30.87 -12.98
N LEU A 80 -6.42 -30.32 -14.19
CA LEU A 80 -6.16 -28.91 -14.45
C LEU A 80 -7.10 -28.00 -13.64
N LEU A 81 -8.40 -28.32 -13.55
CA LEU A 81 -9.33 -27.54 -12.72
C LEU A 81 -8.96 -27.54 -11.23
N ARG A 82 -8.53 -28.69 -10.69
CA ARG A 82 -8.05 -28.77 -9.30
C ARG A 82 -6.83 -27.89 -9.08
N SER A 83 -5.90 -27.85 -10.04
CA SER A 83 -4.72 -26.98 -9.92
C SER A 83 -5.10 -25.50 -9.76
N PHE A 84 -6.14 -25.01 -10.46
CA PHE A 84 -6.63 -23.64 -10.28
C PHE A 84 -7.27 -23.40 -8.90
N VAL A 85 -7.99 -24.39 -8.37
CA VAL A 85 -8.54 -24.32 -7.00
C VAL A 85 -7.42 -24.29 -5.96
N ASP A 86 -6.37 -25.11 -6.13
CA ASP A 86 -5.22 -25.17 -5.24
C ASP A 86 -4.50 -23.81 -5.15
N ILE A 87 -4.52 -23.04 -6.24
CA ILE A 87 -3.93 -21.68 -6.31
C ILE A 87 -4.97 -20.57 -6.07
N GLN A 88 -6.08 -20.92 -5.40
CA GLN A 88 -7.12 -20.03 -4.87
C GLN A 88 -8.05 -19.37 -5.90
N TYR A 89 -8.21 -19.95 -7.09
CA TYR A 89 -9.25 -19.51 -8.02
C TYR A 89 -10.59 -20.19 -7.71
N THR A 90 -11.68 -19.45 -7.90
CA THR A 90 -13.03 -19.95 -7.67
C THR A 90 -13.70 -20.33 -8.98
N ARG A 91 -14.36 -21.49 -9.06
CA ARG A 91 -15.18 -21.83 -10.22
C ARG A 91 -16.45 -20.99 -10.24
N ASN A 92 -16.68 -20.24 -11.31
CA ASN A 92 -17.91 -19.45 -11.50
C ASN A 92 -18.34 -19.43 -12.97
N ASP A 93 -19.28 -20.31 -13.32
CA ASP A 93 -19.78 -20.43 -14.69
C ASP A 93 -20.76 -19.30 -15.09
N ILE A 94 -21.29 -18.54 -14.11
CA ILE A 94 -22.30 -17.49 -14.31
C ILE A 94 -21.63 -16.12 -14.42
N SER A 95 -20.86 -15.72 -13.41
CA SER A 95 -20.16 -14.44 -13.35
C SER A 95 -18.66 -14.66 -13.58
N PHE A 96 -18.19 -14.33 -14.78
CA PHE A 96 -16.79 -14.47 -15.12
C PHE A 96 -16.03 -13.18 -14.82
N GLN A 97 -15.34 -13.19 -13.69
CA GLN A 97 -14.60 -12.06 -13.13
C GLN A 97 -13.20 -12.52 -12.70
N ARG A 98 -12.31 -11.58 -12.35
CA ARG A 98 -10.95 -11.91 -11.91
C ARG A 98 -10.94 -12.87 -10.72
N GLY A 99 -9.95 -13.74 -10.68
CA GLY A 99 -9.82 -14.79 -9.66
C GLY A 99 -10.82 -15.94 -9.84
N THR A 100 -11.51 -16.01 -10.99
CA THR A 100 -12.42 -17.11 -11.30
C THR A 100 -12.03 -17.87 -12.56
N PHE A 101 -12.49 -19.10 -12.65
CA PHE A 101 -12.46 -19.88 -13.90
C PHE A 101 -13.83 -20.49 -14.19
N ARG A 102 -14.08 -20.81 -15.46
CA ARG A 102 -15.31 -21.45 -15.93
C ARG A 102 -15.02 -22.49 -17.00
N VAL A 103 -15.98 -23.39 -17.21
CA VAL A 103 -15.84 -24.50 -18.16
C VAL A 103 -17.01 -24.50 -19.14
N ARG A 104 -16.70 -24.56 -20.44
CA ARG A 104 -17.68 -24.65 -21.52
C ARG A 104 -17.28 -25.75 -22.50
N GLY A 105 -17.78 -26.97 -22.26
CA GLY A 105 -17.40 -28.13 -23.04
C GLY A 105 -15.92 -28.49 -22.84
N ASP A 106 -15.15 -28.37 -23.90
CA ASP A 106 -13.70 -28.66 -23.91
C ASP A 106 -12.86 -27.39 -23.75
N THR A 107 -13.51 -26.25 -23.51
CA THR A 107 -12.85 -24.97 -23.26
C THR A 107 -12.89 -24.63 -21.78
N ILE A 108 -11.72 -24.31 -21.22
CA ILE A 108 -11.57 -23.72 -19.90
C ILE A 108 -11.20 -22.26 -20.09
N GLU A 109 -11.86 -21.37 -19.36
CA GLU A 109 -11.47 -19.95 -19.31
C GLU A 109 -11.11 -19.60 -17.88
N VAL A 110 -9.93 -19.04 -17.68
CA VAL A 110 -9.44 -18.55 -16.39
C VAL A 110 -9.23 -17.04 -16.50
N PHE A 111 -9.62 -16.29 -15.48
CA PHE A 111 -9.39 -14.85 -15.43
C PHE A 111 -8.34 -14.54 -14.35
N PRO A 112 -7.05 -14.42 -14.73
CA PRO A 112 -5.99 -14.14 -13.77
C PRO A 112 -6.21 -12.84 -13.00
N VAL A 113 -5.82 -12.81 -11.73
CA VAL A 113 -6.02 -11.64 -10.85
C VAL A 113 -5.18 -10.42 -11.27
N TYR A 114 -4.06 -10.62 -11.97
CA TYR A 114 -3.16 -9.58 -12.47
C TYR A 114 -3.48 -9.11 -13.89
N GLU A 115 -4.19 -9.92 -14.68
CA GLU A 115 -4.42 -9.63 -16.08
C GLU A 115 -5.67 -8.74 -16.30
N GLU A 116 -5.63 -8.00 -17.39
CA GLU A 116 -6.82 -7.31 -17.93
C GLU A 116 -7.67 -8.25 -18.78
N HIS A 117 -7.10 -9.36 -19.20
CA HIS A 117 -7.66 -10.25 -20.20
C HIS A 117 -7.68 -11.69 -19.70
N PRO A 118 -8.82 -12.40 -19.82
CA PRO A 118 -8.88 -13.81 -19.48
C PRO A 118 -8.10 -14.67 -20.47
N VAL A 119 -7.59 -15.78 -19.96
CA VAL A 119 -6.93 -16.84 -20.73
C VAL A 119 -7.94 -17.93 -21.05
N ARG A 120 -8.01 -18.31 -22.33
CA ARG A 120 -8.78 -19.45 -22.82
C ARG A 120 -7.84 -20.61 -23.16
N ILE A 121 -8.16 -21.76 -22.61
CA ILE A 121 -7.46 -23.03 -22.77
C ILE A 121 -8.42 -23.96 -23.51
N GLU A 122 -8.12 -24.29 -24.76
CA GLU A 122 -8.89 -25.27 -25.53
C GLU A 122 -8.22 -26.63 -25.38
N MET A 123 -9.00 -27.62 -24.94
CA MET A 123 -8.57 -28.99 -24.74
C MET A 123 -9.06 -29.88 -25.90
N PHE A 124 -8.28 -30.88 -26.26
CA PHE A 124 -8.70 -32.00 -27.11
C PHE A 124 -8.47 -33.31 -26.36
N GLY A 125 -9.53 -33.83 -25.73
CA GLY A 125 -9.38 -34.91 -24.75
C GLY A 125 -8.53 -34.44 -23.57
N ASP A 126 -7.41 -35.12 -23.34
CA ASP A 126 -6.46 -34.80 -22.26
C ASP A 126 -5.26 -34.00 -22.76
N GLN A 127 -5.37 -33.28 -23.88
CA GLN A 127 -4.27 -32.47 -24.42
C GLN A 127 -4.67 -31.00 -24.56
N ILE A 128 -3.79 -30.08 -24.18
CA ILE A 128 -3.96 -28.64 -24.47
C ILE A 128 -3.71 -28.41 -25.97
N GLU A 129 -4.74 -28.00 -26.71
CA GLU A 129 -4.65 -27.74 -28.15
C GLU A 129 -4.25 -26.28 -28.43
N ARG A 130 -4.87 -25.32 -27.73
CA ARG A 130 -4.62 -23.88 -27.94
C ARG A 130 -4.69 -23.08 -26.65
N LEU A 131 -3.87 -22.05 -26.56
CA LEU A 131 -3.89 -21.06 -25.48
C LEU A 131 -4.09 -19.67 -26.09
N MET A 132 -5.10 -18.94 -25.64
CA MET A 132 -5.43 -17.63 -26.18
C MET A 132 -5.72 -16.62 -25.08
N THR A 133 -5.36 -15.37 -25.32
CA THR A 133 -5.81 -14.24 -24.50
C THR A 133 -7.02 -13.60 -25.15
N LEU A 134 -8.08 -13.35 -24.38
CA LEU A 134 -9.34 -12.80 -24.92
C LEU A 134 -9.63 -11.41 -24.39
N HIS A 135 -10.34 -10.60 -25.17
CA HIS A 135 -10.97 -9.39 -24.67
C HIS A 135 -12.14 -9.78 -23.73
N PRO A 136 -12.20 -9.27 -22.47
CA PRO A 136 -13.15 -9.74 -21.45
C PRO A 136 -14.62 -9.50 -21.79
N VAL A 137 -14.92 -8.44 -22.55
CA VAL A 137 -16.30 -8.06 -22.95
C VAL A 137 -16.71 -8.66 -24.30
N THR A 138 -15.91 -8.47 -25.36
CA THR A 138 -16.26 -8.90 -26.72
C THR A 138 -15.97 -10.38 -26.97
N GLY A 139 -15.06 -11.00 -26.21
CA GLY A 139 -14.59 -12.36 -26.45
C GLY A 139 -13.67 -12.50 -27.66
N GLU A 140 -13.22 -11.38 -28.24
CA GLU A 140 -12.25 -11.36 -29.33
C GLU A 140 -10.91 -11.94 -28.89
N ILE A 141 -10.26 -12.71 -29.78
CA ILE A 141 -8.93 -13.26 -29.53
C ILE A 141 -7.90 -12.16 -29.76
N LEU A 142 -7.14 -11.83 -28.72
CA LEU A 142 -6.09 -10.81 -28.76
C LEU A 142 -4.74 -11.42 -29.12
N THR A 143 -4.37 -12.51 -28.45
CA THR A 143 -3.13 -13.25 -28.71
C THR A 143 -3.39 -14.75 -28.68
N GLU A 144 -2.50 -15.49 -29.33
CA GLU A 144 -2.43 -16.94 -29.27
C GLU A 144 -0.98 -17.31 -28.95
N ASP A 145 -0.78 -18.02 -27.84
CA ASP A 145 0.54 -18.22 -27.24
C ASP A 145 0.85 -19.73 -27.14
N SER A 146 2.12 -20.11 -27.27
CA SER A 146 2.52 -21.51 -27.12
C SER A 146 2.62 -21.97 -25.67
N GLU A 147 2.80 -21.02 -24.76
CA GLU A 147 3.02 -21.25 -23.34
C GLU A 147 2.53 -20.05 -22.53
N MET A 148 1.85 -20.31 -21.41
CA MET A 148 1.35 -19.30 -20.47
C MET A 148 1.55 -19.77 -19.04
N TYR A 149 1.59 -18.82 -18.09
CA TYR A 149 1.67 -19.11 -16.66
C TYR A 149 0.50 -18.47 -15.94
N VAL A 150 -0.19 -19.23 -15.10
CA VAL A 150 -1.25 -18.73 -14.23
C VAL A 150 -0.76 -18.71 -12.79
N PHE A 151 -0.41 -17.53 -12.29
CA PHE A 151 0.02 -17.34 -10.90
C PHE A 151 -1.15 -17.39 -9.91
N PRO A 152 -0.87 -17.69 -8.62
CA PRO A 152 -1.87 -17.74 -7.57
C PRO A 152 -2.70 -16.46 -7.40
N ALA A 153 -3.96 -16.64 -7.02
CA ALA A 153 -4.93 -15.57 -6.82
C ALA A 153 -4.71 -14.75 -5.54
N THR A 154 -3.73 -15.14 -4.71
CA THR A 154 -3.32 -14.44 -3.48
C THR A 154 -1.83 -14.58 -3.29
N HIS A 155 -1.19 -13.60 -2.64
CA HIS A 155 0.22 -13.68 -2.24
C HIS A 155 0.46 -14.62 -1.04
N TYR A 156 -0.59 -15.10 -0.36
CA TYR A 156 -0.49 -16.00 0.79
C TYR A 156 -1.05 -17.39 0.45
N VAL A 157 -0.39 -18.14 -0.43
CA VAL A 157 -0.76 -19.53 -0.73
C VAL A 157 0.22 -20.48 -0.06
N ALA A 158 -0.27 -21.22 0.95
CA ALA A 158 0.46 -22.32 1.57
C ALA A 158 -0.18 -23.67 1.20
N GLY A 159 0.64 -24.65 0.87
CA GLY A 159 0.17 -26.01 0.59
C GLY A 159 -0.33 -26.74 1.85
N PRO A 160 -1.13 -27.83 1.70
CA PRO A 160 -1.74 -28.54 2.82
C PRO A 160 -0.74 -29.01 3.89
N GLU A 161 0.40 -29.58 3.49
CA GLU A 161 1.43 -30.06 4.42
C GLU A 161 2.08 -28.92 5.22
N ARG A 162 2.24 -27.75 4.59
CA ARG A 162 2.79 -26.57 5.25
C ARG A 162 1.76 -25.98 6.22
N MET A 163 0.49 -25.92 5.82
CA MET A 163 -0.59 -25.47 6.69
C MET A 163 -0.70 -26.34 7.94
N GLU A 164 -0.62 -27.67 7.81
CA GLU A 164 -0.70 -28.56 8.97
C GLU A 164 0.50 -28.36 9.92
N ARG A 165 1.71 -28.17 9.38
CA ARG A 165 2.89 -27.80 10.19
C ARG A 165 2.71 -26.46 10.90
N ALA A 166 2.15 -25.47 10.21
CA ALA A 166 1.87 -24.16 10.79
C ALA A 166 0.85 -24.28 11.94
N ILE A 167 -0.23 -25.03 11.74
CA ILE A 167 -1.26 -25.28 12.76
C ILE A 167 -0.63 -25.92 14.02
N ALA A 168 0.20 -26.95 13.86
CA ALA A 168 0.88 -27.58 15.00
C ALA A 168 1.77 -26.58 15.76
N GLY A 169 2.46 -25.69 15.04
CA GLY A 169 3.24 -24.60 15.65
C GLY A 169 2.38 -23.60 16.41
N ILE A 170 1.21 -23.23 15.86
CA ILE A 170 0.24 -22.32 16.47
C ILE A 170 -0.35 -22.94 17.75
N GLU A 171 -0.73 -24.22 17.71
CA GLU A 171 -1.24 -24.97 18.87
C GLU A 171 -0.21 -25.00 20.01
N THR A 172 1.06 -25.24 19.68
CA THR A 172 2.17 -25.25 20.65
C THR A 172 2.39 -23.87 21.27
N GLU A 173 2.42 -22.80 20.46
CA GLU A 173 2.56 -21.42 20.96
C GLU A 173 1.37 -21.02 21.83
N LEU A 174 0.16 -21.41 21.43
CA LEU A 174 -1.07 -21.16 22.17
C LEU A 174 -1.01 -21.80 23.56
N GLU A 175 -0.65 -23.09 23.65
CA GLU A 175 -0.53 -23.78 24.93
C GLU A 175 0.46 -23.07 25.88
N GLY A 176 1.64 -22.71 25.38
CA GLY A 176 2.64 -21.98 26.14
C GLY A 176 2.14 -20.62 26.63
N ARG A 177 1.52 -19.83 25.74
CA ARG A 177 1.00 -18.50 26.07
C ARG A 177 -0.17 -18.55 27.05
N LEU A 178 -1.04 -19.55 26.94
CA LEU A 178 -2.16 -19.73 27.88
C LEU A 178 -1.64 -20.06 29.28
N SER A 179 -0.65 -20.94 29.39
CA SER A 179 -0.03 -21.27 30.69
C SER A 179 0.58 -20.02 31.33
N GLU A 180 1.26 -19.19 30.56
CA GLU A 180 1.84 -17.93 31.04
C GLU A 180 0.77 -16.96 31.57
N LEU A 181 -0.30 -16.73 30.81
CA LEU A 181 -1.40 -15.83 31.20
C LEU A 181 -2.15 -16.35 32.44
N GLU A 182 -2.41 -17.65 32.51
CA GLU A 182 -3.09 -18.28 33.66
C GLU A 182 -2.24 -18.19 34.93
N GLN A 183 -0.91 -18.41 34.84
CA GLN A 183 0.02 -18.24 35.97
C GLN A 183 0.10 -16.79 36.46
N GLN A 184 -0.06 -15.81 35.57
CA GLN A 184 -0.11 -14.38 35.90
C GLN A 184 -1.50 -13.94 36.42
N GLY A 185 -2.49 -14.83 36.52
CA GLY A 185 -3.85 -14.51 36.94
C GLY A 185 -4.69 -13.78 35.88
N ARG A 186 -4.23 -13.75 34.62
CA ARG A 186 -4.85 -13.05 33.49
C ARG A 186 -5.85 -13.93 32.76
N LEU A 187 -6.87 -14.38 33.50
CA LEU A 187 -7.80 -15.42 33.06
C LEU A 187 -8.71 -14.97 31.90
N LEU A 188 -9.08 -13.69 31.85
CA LEU A 188 -9.92 -13.15 30.78
C LEU A 188 -9.17 -13.15 29.45
N GLU A 189 -7.92 -12.70 29.45
CA GLU A 189 -7.04 -12.70 28.29
C GLU A 189 -6.74 -14.11 27.81
N ALA A 190 -6.50 -15.05 28.73
CA ALA A 190 -6.31 -16.47 28.39
C ALA A 190 -7.56 -17.05 27.72
N GLN A 191 -8.76 -16.81 28.28
CA GLN A 191 -10.01 -17.29 27.70
C GLN A 191 -10.25 -16.70 26.30
N ARG A 192 -10.04 -15.39 26.14
CA ARG A 192 -10.18 -14.68 24.86
C ARG A 192 -9.24 -15.26 23.79
N LEU A 193 -7.96 -15.42 24.13
CA LEU A 193 -6.95 -15.95 23.24
C LEU A 193 -7.26 -17.38 22.80
N ARG A 194 -7.67 -18.23 23.76
CA ARG A 194 -8.07 -19.62 23.51
C ARG A 194 -9.22 -19.69 22.52
N MET A 195 -10.32 -18.98 22.80
CA MET A 195 -11.52 -19.02 21.94
C MET A 195 -11.22 -18.60 20.51
N ARG A 196 -10.52 -17.47 20.34
CA ARG A 196 -10.20 -16.93 19.01
C ARG A 196 -9.24 -17.82 18.24
N THR A 197 -8.15 -18.24 18.86
CA THR A 197 -7.12 -19.04 18.18
C THR A 197 -7.65 -20.42 17.80
N THR A 198 -8.46 -21.07 18.65
CA THR A 198 -9.08 -22.36 18.32
C THR A 198 -10.06 -22.24 17.14
N TYR A 199 -10.87 -21.18 17.10
CA TYR A 199 -11.75 -20.91 15.96
C TYR A 199 -10.95 -20.71 14.66
N ASP A 200 -9.89 -19.89 14.71
CA ASP A 200 -9.03 -19.64 13.55
C ASP A 200 -8.36 -20.95 13.06
N ILE A 201 -7.93 -21.83 13.98
CA ILE A 201 -7.38 -23.17 13.64
C ILE A 201 -8.43 -24.06 12.97
N GLU A 202 -9.66 -24.11 13.48
CA GLU A 202 -10.74 -24.89 12.86
C GLU A 202 -11.02 -24.41 11.43
N MET A 203 -11.06 -23.09 11.22
CA MET A 203 -11.22 -22.49 9.90
C MET A 203 -10.06 -22.83 8.96
N MET A 204 -8.81 -22.75 9.44
CA MET A 204 -7.63 -23.16 8.66
C MET A 204 -7.69 -24.65 8.27
N ARG A 205 -8.14 -25.54 9.14
CA ARG A 205 -8.26 -26.99 8.83
C ARG A 205 -9.40 -27.30 7.84
N GLN A 206 -10.55 -26.64 7.96
CA GLN A 206 -11.74 -26.95 7.15
C GLN A 206 -11.78 -26.21 5.81
N VAL A 207 -11.36 -24.95 5.81
CA VAL A 207 -11.50 -24.04 4.66
C VAL A 207 -10.13 -23.71 4.03
N GLY A 208 -9.02 -23.96 4.73
CA GLY A 208 -7.68 -23.60 4.27
C GLY A 208 -7.30 -22.15 4.54
N THR A 209 -8.20 -21.36 5.13
CA THR A 209 -7.96 -19.95 5.48
C THR A 209 -8.82 -19.50 6.66
N CYS A 210 -8.49 -18.36 7.26
CA CYS A 210 -9.24 -17.72 8.34
C CYS A 210 -9.20 -16.18 8.24
N ALA A 211 -10.08 -15.51 8.98
CA ALA A 211 -10.08 -14.05 9.02
C ALA A 211 -8.84 -13.53 9.76
N GLY A 212 -8.01 -12.75 9.08
CA GLY A 212 -6.76 -12.25 9.65
C GLY A 212 -5.64 -13.29 9.64
N ILE A 213 -5.64 -14.21 8.67
CA ILE A 213 -4.62 -15.27 8.49
C ILE A 213 -3.18 -14.72 8.49
N GLU A 214 -2.98 -13.47 8.08
CA GLU A 214 -1.67 -12.82 8.08
C GLU A 214 -1.02 -12.76 9.48
N ASN A 215 -1.82 -12.80 10.55
CA ASN A 215 -1.32 -12.84 11.94
C ASN A 215 -0.59 -14.16 12.25
N TYR A 216 -0.77 -15.19 11.43
CA TYR A 216 -0.10 -16.48 11.53
C TYR A 216 1.03 -16.65 10.51
N SER A 217 1.36 -15.60 9.74
CA SER A 217 2.33 -15.65 8.65
C SER A 217 3.67 -16.27 9.04
N ARG A 218 4.24 -15.93 10.21
CA ARG A 218 5.49 -16.56 10.67
C ARG A 218 5.41 -18.09 10.73
N HIS A 219 4.32 -18.63 11.26
CA HIS A 219 4.11 -20.08 11.35
C HIS A 219 3.90 -20.69 9.97
N ILE A 220 3.15 -20.00 9.10
CA ILE A 220 2.89 -20.43 7.72
C ILE A 220 4.18 -20.48 6.90
N ASP A 221 5.02 -19.46 7.05
CA ASP A 221 6.32 -19.36 6.38
C ASP A 221 7.38 -20.30 6.99
N GLY A 222 7.13 -20.81 8.20
CA GLY A 222 8.10 -21.61 8.96
C GLY A 222 9.34 -20.81 9.39
N ARG A 223 9.20 -19.50 9.61
CA ARG A 223 10.30 -18.61 9.98
C ARG A 223 10.60 -18.66 11.49
N ASP A 224 11.83 -18.33 11.84
CA ASP A 224 12.22 -18.17 13.24
C ASP A 224 11.54 -16.95 13.90
N PRO A 225 11.25 -17.00 15.21
CA PRO A 225 10.71 -15.85 15.96
C PRO A 225 11.56 -14.59 15.81
N GLY A 226 10.91 -13.44 15.60
CA GLY A 226 11.57 -12.14 15.43
C GLY A 226 12.13 -11.87 14.02
N SER A 227 12.18 -12.87 13.15
CA SER A 227 12.65 -12.70 11.76
C SER A 227 11.77 -11.73 10.97
N ALA A 228 12.38 -11.01 10.03
CA ALA A 228 11.66 -10.17 9.08
C ALA A 228 10.79 -11.01 8.14
N PRO A 229 9.58 -10.56 7.78
CA PRO A 229 8.85 -11.18 6.68
C PRO A 229 9.52 -10.84 5.33
N ASN A 230 9.17 -11.61 4.30
CA ASN A 230 9.45 -11.22 2.93
C ASN A 230 8.55 -10.05 2.54
N CYS A 231 8.99 -9.23 1.60
CA CYS A 231 8.31 -8.03 1.14
C CYS A 231 8.57 -7.84 -0.36
N LEU A 232 8.14 -6.70 -0.92
CA LEU A 232 8.30 -6.46 -2.36
C LEU A 232 9.77 -6.40 -2.76
N LEU A 233 10.65 -5.92 -1.87
CA LEU A 233 12.09 -5.81 -2.15
C LEU A 233 12.72 -7.18 -2.42
N ASP A 234 12.21 -8.24 -1.79
CA ASP A 234 12.72 -9.60 -1.99
C ASP A 234 12.30 -10.21 -3.35
N TYR A 235 11.41 -9.55 -4.10
CA TYR A 235 11.05 -9.92 -5.48
C TYR A 235 11.97 -9.28 -6.52
N PHE A 236 12.76 -8.26 -6.13
CA PHE A 236 13.72 -7.65 -7.03
C PHE A 236 14.99 -8.52 -7.17
N PRO A 237 15.63 -8.52 -8.34
CA PRO A 237 17.00 -9.02 -8.49
C PRO A 237 17.96 -8.28 -7.53
N GLU A 238 19.03 -8.94 -7.09
CA GLU A 238 20.03 -8.34 -6.17
C GLU A 238 20.67 -7.05 -6.71
N ASP A 239 20.67 -6.84 -8.03
CA ASP A 239 21.26 -5.69 -8.74
C ASP A 239 20.27 -4.55 -9.03
N PHE A 240 19.12 -4.49 -8.34
CA PHE A 240 18.14 -3.43 -8.56
C PHE A 240 18.61 -2.04 -8.10
N LEU A 241 18.03 -1.00 -8.71
CA LEU A 241 18.20 0.40 -8.33
C LEU A 241 16.96 0.88 -7.57
N LEU A 242 17.18 1.47 -6.39
CA LEU A 242 16.14 2.15 -5.63
C LEU A 242 16.19 3.67 -5.87
N VAL A 243 15.03 4.28 -6.10
CA VAL A 243 14.87 5.74 -6.06
C VAL A 243 13.87 6.07 -4.95
N LEU A 244 14.29 6.89 -3.99
CA LEU A 244 13.43 7.43 -2.94
C LEU A 244 13.07 8.87 -3.30
N ASP A 245 11.85 9.04 -3.80
CA ASP A 245 11.26 10.35 -4.05
C ASP A 245 10.91 11.04 -2.73
N GLU A 246 11.07 12.37 -2.71
CA GLU A 246 10.98 13.22 -1.52
C GLU A 246 11.63 12.58 -0.30
N SER A 247 12.89 12.20 -0.44
CA SER A 247 13.61 11.35 0.52
C SER A 247 13.55 11.87 1.96
N HIS A 248 13.54 13.18 2.12
CA HIS A 248 13.50 13.86 3.42
C HIS A 248 12.21 13.58 4.22
N VAL A 249 11.13 13.18 3.54
CA VAL A 249 9.87 12.69 4.13
C VAL A 249 9.80 11.17 4.09
N THR A 250 10.16 10.56 2.96
CA THR A 250 10.04 9.11 2.75
C THR A 250 10.94 8.29 3.68
N VAL A 251 12.17 8.74 3.94
CA VAL A 251 13.11 8.05 4.85
C VAL A 251 12.56 7.99 6.29
N PRO A 252 12.16 9.10 6.93
CA PRO A 252 11.49 9.04 8.24
C PRO A 252 10.23 8.18 8.24
N GLN A 253 9.44 8.23 7.16
CA GLN A 253 8.21 7.45 7.06
C GLN A 253 8.50 5.94 7.09
N ILE A 254 9.46 5.46 6.29
CA ILE A 254 9.88 4.04 6.28
C ILE A 254 10.31 3.62 7.70
N GLY A 255 11.14 4.42 8.36
CA GLY A 255 11.60 4.13 9.73
C GLY A 255 10.48 4.08 10.79
N ALA A 256 9.40 4.85 10.59
CA ALA A 256 8.30 4.93 11.54
C ALA A 256 7.27 3.79 11.43
N MET A 257 7.17 3.12 10.28
CA MET A 257 6.11 2.11 10.03
C MET A 257 6.15 0.94 11.02
N TYR A 258 7.35 0.45 11.36
CA TYR A 258 7.54 -0.64 12.32
C TYR A 258 7.04 -0.27 13.72
N GLU A 259 7.44 0.89 14.25
CA GLU A 259 7.07 1.30 15.62
C GLU A 259 5.56 1.51 15.76
N GLY A 260 4.92 2.08 14.74
CA GLY A 260 3.46 2.24 14.69
C GLY A 260 2.72 0.90 14.69
N ASP A 261 3.16 -0.06 13.87
CA ASP A 261 2.56 -1.41 13.84
C ASP A 261 2.77 -2.18 15.14
N MET A 262 3.99 -2.16 15.67
CA MET A 262 4.36 -2.85 16.89
C MET A 262 3.62 -2.34 18.13
N SER A 263 3.46 -1.02 18.25
CA SER A 263 2.72 -0.42 19.36
C SER A 263 1.29 -0.97 19.43
N ARG A 264 0.58 -0.96 18.28
CA ARG A 264 -0.78 -1.50 18.15
C ARG A 264 -0.85 -2.99 18.46
N LYS A 265 0.07 -3.79 17.90
CA LYS A 265 0.06 -5.25 18.07
C LYS A 265 0.44 -5.69 19.47
N ARG A 266 1.38 -5.00 20.12
CA ARG A 266 1.73 -5.27 21.51
C ARG A 266 0.50 -5.18 22.41
N THR A 267 -0.33 -4.14 22.24
CA THR A 267 -1.59 -4.01 22.99
C THR A 267 -2.55 -5.18 22.74
N LEU A 268 -2.69 -5.64 21.48
CA LEU A 268 -3.53 -6.81 21.17
C LEU A 268 -3.01 -8.10 21.84
N VAL A 269 -1.70 -8.34 21.79
CA VAL A 269 -1.04 -9.52 22.38
C VAL A 269 -1.09 -9.49 23.89
N ASP A 270 -0.85 -8.31 24.48
CA ASP A 270 -0.93 -8.10 25.92
C ASP A 270 -2.34 -8.44 26.38
N HIS A 271 -3.38 -7.95 25.71
CA HIS A 271 -4.77 -8.21 26.10
C HIS A 271 -5.38 -9.51 25.53
N GLY A 272 -4.56 -10.46 25.05
CA GLY A 272 -5.03 -11.79 24.65
C GLY A 272 -5.93 -11.82 23.42
N PHE A 273 -5.86 -10.83 22.53
CA PHE A 273 -6.56 -10.85 21.23
C PHE A 273 -5.77 -11.61 20.17
N ARG A 274 -4.44 -11.63 20.25
CA ARG A 274 -3.55 -12.33 19.31
C ARG A 274 -2.39 -13.01 20.02
N LEU A 275 -1.81 -14.02 19.37
CA LEU A 275 -0.58 -14.67 19.83
C LEU A 275 0.64 -13.75 19.69
N PRO A 276 1.72 -13.96 20.45
CA PRO A 276 2.96 -13.21 20.31
C PRO A 276 3.51 -13.20 18.87
N SER A 277 3.40 -14.32 18.15
CA SER A 277 3.75 -14.46 16.73
C SER A 277 3.08 -13.45 15.80
N ALA A 278 1.94 -12.86 16.17
CA ALA A 278 1.30 -11.83 15.35
C ALA A 278 2.18 -10.58 15.17
N MET A 279 3.11 -10.32 16.11
CA MET A 279 4.09 -9.24 16.01
C MET A 279 5.18 -9.51 14.95
N ASP A 280 5.36 -10.77 14.53
CA ASP A 280 6.31 -11.14 13.48
C ASP A 280 5.71 -10.96 12.06
N ASN A 281 4.42 -10.59 11.97
CA ASN A 281 3.78 -10.10 10.76
C ASN A 281 3.87 -8.58 10.68
N ARG A 282 5.01 -8.01 10.31
CA ARG A 282 5.27 -6.58 10.51
C ARG A 282 5.94 -5.98 9.28
N PRO A 283 5.91 -4.65 9.08
CA PRO A 283 6.81 -4.05 8.11
C PRO A 283 8.28 -4.25 8.55
N LEU A 284 9.19 -4.07 7.61
CA LEU A 284 10.62 -4.08 7.89
C LEU A 284 10.98 -3.00 8.92
N ARG A 285 11.94 -3.32 9.78
CA ARG A 285 12.70 -2.32 10.54
C ARG A 285 13.59 -1.54 9.59
N TRP A 286 14.04 -0.36 10.04
CA TRP A 286 14.94 0.47 9.25
C TRP A 286 16.22 -0.27 8.85
N GLU A 287 16.83 -1.00 9.79
CA GLU A 287 18.05 -1.78 9.54
C GLU A 287 17.80 -2.90 8.53
N GLU A 288 16.67 -3.59 8.64
CA GLU A 288 16.29 -4.66 7.72
C GLU A 288 15.98 -4.16 6.31
N PHE A 289 15.50 -2.92 6.18
CA PHE A 289 15.35 -2.23 4.91
C PHE A 289 16.73 -1.90 4.32
N LEU A 290 17.64 -1.34 5.11
CA LEU A 290 19.00 -1.03 4.67
C LEU A 290 19.77 -2.26 4.20
N ASP A 291 19.57 -3.42 4.83
CA ASP A 291 20.19 -4.68 4.43
C ASP A 291 19.70 -5.21 3.08
N ARG A 292 18.51 -4.78 2.62
CA ARG A 292 17.87 -5.21 1.37
C ARG A 292 18.09 -4.26 0.21
N VAL A 293 18.51 -3.03 0.48
CA VAL A 293 18.69 -2.01 -0.57
C VAL A 293 20.16 -1.88 -0.92
N GLY A 294 20.44 -1.92 -2.23
CA GLY A 294 21.77 -1.70 -2.77
C GLY A 294 21.96 -0.26 -3.21
N GLN A 295 22.15 -0.06 -4.51
CA GLN A 295 22.30 1.25 -5.10
C GLN A 295 21.01 2.06 -4.92
N THR A 296 21.11 3.22 -4.27
CA THR A 296 19.96 4.06 -3.91
C THR A 296 20.20 5.51 -4.33
N ILE A 297 19.22 6.11 -4.99
CA ILE A 297 19.17 7.55 -5.29
C ILE A 297 18.15 8.18 -4.35
N TYR A 298 18.61 9.11 -3.52
CA TYR A 298 17.75 9.96 -2.70
C TYR A 298 17.42 11.22 -3.49
N LEU A 299 16.16 11.39 -3.87
CA LEU A 299 15.68 12.55 -4.63
C LEU A 299 14.93 13.48 -3.69
N SER A 300 15.42 14.70 -3.51
CA SER A 300 14.79 15.71 -2.68
C SER A 300 15.35 17.09 -3.01
N ALA A 301 14.48 18.12 -3.00
CA ALA A 301 14.93 19.51 -3.04
C ALA A 301 15.60 19.95 -1.72
N THR A 302 15.25 19.29 -0.61
CA THR A 302 15.77 19.56 0.74
C THR A 302 16.20 18.25 1.40
N PRO A 303 17.33 17.64 1.00
CA PRO A 303 17.78 16.36 1.55
C PRO A 303 17.88 16.38 3.07
N GLY A 304 17.38 15.33 3.73
CA GLY A 304 17.40 15.20 5.17
C GLY A 304 18.77 14.87 5.77
N PRO A 305 18.90 14.84 7.10
CA PRO A 305 20.16 14.55 7.77
C PRO A 305 20.72 13.15 7.46
N TYR A 306 19.84 12.16 7.26
CA TYR A 306 20.26 10.79 6.96
C TYR A 306 20.98 10.73 5.62
N GLU A 307 20.36 11.32 4.59
CA GLU A 307 20.86 11.33 3.22
C GLU A 307 22.18 12.09 3.12
N LEU A 308 22.25 13.30 3.71
CA LEU A 308 23.47 14.10 3.75
C LEU A 308 24.63 13.38 4.45
N THR A 309 24.33 12.66 5.54
CA THR A 309 25.33 11.82 6.23
C THR A 309 25.78 10.66 5.34
N ARG A 310 24.86 10.04 4.61
CA ARG A 310 25.13 8.87 3.77
C ARG A 310 26.02 9.18 2.57
N VAL A 311 25.90 10.39 2.01
CA VAL A 311 26.70 10.86 0.86
C VAL A 311 27.89 11.73 1.28
N GLU A 312 28.15 11.88 2.60
CA GLU A 312 29.20 12.77 3.13
C GLU A 312 29.12 14.22 2.62
N GLY A 313 27.90 14.67 2.29
CA GLY A 313 27.64 15.97 1.69
C GLY A 313 27.93 16.09 0.18
N ASP A 314 28.40 15.04 -0.49
CA ASP A 314 28.58 15.02 -1.94
C ASP A 314 27.23 14.82 -2.66
N VAL A 315 26.67 15.91 -3.17
CA VAL A 315 25.33 15.95 -3.76
C VAL A 315 25.40 16.32 -5.24
N VAL A 316 24.53 15.69 -6.05
CA VAL A 316 24.33 16.08 -7.44
C VAL A 316 23.23 17.14 -7.49
N GLU A 317 23.62 18.40 -7.71
CA GLU A 317 22.68 19.51 -7.78
C GLU A 317 22.06 19.64 -9.18
N GLN A 318 20.72 19.76 -9.22
CA GLN A 318 19.96 20.05 -10.44
C GLN A 318 19.03 21.24 -10.21
N VAL A 319 19.61 22.45 -10.11
CA VAL A 319 18.87 23.69 -9.83
C VAL A 319 18.40 24.43 -11.10
N ILE A 320 19.02 24.16 -12.25
CA ILE A 320 18.69 24.86 -13.50
C ILE A 320 17.39 24.29 -14.09
N ARG A 321 16.33 25.10 -14.09
CA ARG A 321 15.05 24.74 -14.71
C ARG A 321 15.13 24.91 -16.24
N PRO A 322 14.69 23.94 -17.06
CA PRO A 322 14.72 24.06 -18.52
C PRO A 322 13.92 25.25 -19.06
N THR A 323 12.91 25.71 -18.32
CA THR A 323 12.07 26.87 -18.66
C THR A 323 12.73 28.21 -18.38
N GLY A 324 13.86 28.24 -17.66
CA GLY A 324 14.51 29.47 -17.20
C GLY A 324 13.81 30.13 -16.02
N LEU A 325 12.84 29.47 -15.38
CA LEU A 325 12.20 29.97 -14.17
C LEU A 325 13.22 30.08 -13.02
N VAL A 326 13.25 31.26 -12.41
CA VAL A 326 14.13 31.58 -11.27
C VAL A 326 13.42 31.28 -9.95
N ASP A 327 14.21 31.09 -8.90
CA ASP A 327 13.68 31.06 -7.54
C ASP A 327 13.07 32.43 -7.18
N PRO A 328 11.98 32.46 -6.38
CA PRO A 328 11.28 33.69 -6.05
C PRO A 328 12.11 34.59 -5.12
N GLU A 329 11.88 35.90 -5.21
CA GLU A 329 12.43 36.87 -4.27
C GLU A 329 11.79 36.72 -2.89
N ILE A 330 12.60 36.77 -1.82
CA ILE A 330 12.14 36.67 -0.43
C ILE A 330 12.22 38.04 0.23
N VAL A 331 11.08 38.52 0.73
CA VAL A 331 10.96 39.80 1.45
C VAL A 331 10.46 39.57 2.87
N VAL A 332 11.26 39.99 3.86
CA VAL A 332 10.91 39.90 5.28
C VAL A 332 10.30 41.23 5.74
N LYS A 333 9.08 41.18 6.29
CA LYS A 333 8.33 42.36 6.79
C LYS A 333 8.05 42.24 8.30
N PRO A 334 7.92 43.37 9.04
CA PRO A 334 7.54 43.34 10.45
C PRO A 334 6.13 42.79 10.69
N THR A 335 5.88 42.22 11.88
CA THR A 335 4.55 41.71 12.26
C THR A 335 3.51 42.81 12.49
N SER A 336 3.95 44.03 12.81
CA SER A 336 3.06 45.19 12.99
C SER A 336 2.41 45.56 11.65
N GLY A 337 1.08 45.49 11.58
CA GLY A 337 0.32 45.77 10.34
C GLY A 337 0.38 44.65 9.29
N GLN A 338 0.83 43.44 9.64
CA GLN A 338 1.04 42.35 8.67
C GLN A 338 -0.22 41.96 7.88
N ILE A 339 -1.41 42.05 8.50
CA ILE A 339 -2.66 41.67 7.82
C ILE A 339 -3.08 42.73 6.80
N ASP A 340 -2.91 44.01 7.13
CA ASP A 340 -3.19 45.12 6.22
C ASP A 340 -2.26 45.07 5.00
N ASP A 341 -0.97 44.80 5.24
CA ASP A 341 0.03 44.62 4.18
C ASP A 341 -0.31 43.40 3.30
N LEU A 342 -0.61 42.25 3.92
CA LEU A 342 -1.03 41.05 3.20
C LEU A 342 -2.26 41.33 2.31
N MET A 343 -3.27 42.03 2.84
CA MET A 343 -4.47 42.38 2.10
C MET A 343 -4.18 43.25 0.88
N ALA A 344 -3.24 44.19 0.99
CA ALA A 344 -2.81 45.02 -0.13
C ALA A 344 -2.13 44.17 -1.22
N GLU A 345 -1.19 43.32 -0.82
CA GLU A 345 -0.44 42.45 -1.73
C GLU A 345 -1.37 41.47 -2.47
N VAL A 346 -2.28 40.78 -1.77
CA VAL A 346 -3.19 39.82 -2.41
C VAL A 346 -4.19 40.50 -3.35
N ARG A 347 -4.62 41.74 -3.05
CA ARG A 347 -5.47 42.52 -3.96
C ARG A 347 -4.73 42.88 -5.24
N GLU A 348 -3.48 43.31 -5.13
CA GLU A 348 -2.65 43.63 -6.30
C GLU A 348 -2.47 42.39 -7.21
N ARG A 349 -2.23 41.21 -6.63
CA ARG A 349 -2.14 39.96 -7.40
C ARG A 349 -3.47 39.59 -8.05
N ALA A 350 -4.58 39.72 -7.33
CA ALA A 350 -5.92 39.46 -7.87
C ALA A 350 -6.26 40.39 -9.06
N GLU A 351 -5.91 41.68 -8.98
CA GLU A 351 -6.11 42.64 -10.09
C GLU A 351 -5.34 42.25 -11.36
N ARG A 352 -4.19 41.57 -11.21
CA ARG A 352 -3.37 41.04 -12.30
C ARG A 352 -3.82 39.66 -12.79
N GLY A 353 -4.86 39.08 -12.19
CA GLY A 353 -5.33 37.74 -12.50
C GLY A 353 -4.42 36.62 -11.98
N GLU A 354 -3.54 36.92 -11.03
CA GLU A 354 -2.63 35.98 -10.37
C GLU A 354 -3.24 35.43 -9.06
N ARG A 355 -2.59 34.45 -8.42
CA ARG A 355 -3.05 33.79 -7.18
C ARG A 355 -2.04 33.92 -6.05
N SER A 356 -2.55 33.80 -4.83
CA SER A 356 -1.76 33.87 -3.61
C SER A 356 -1.99 32.67 -2.70
N LEU A 357 -0.91 32.14 -2.13
CA LEU A 357 -0.95 31.17 -1.04
C LEU A 357 -0.57 31.87 0.27
N VAL A 358 -1.29 31.59 1.34
CA VAL A 358 -1.00 32.13 2.67
C VAL A 358 -0.91 30.97 3.66
N THR A 359 0.26 30.78 4.27
CA THR A 359 0.45 29.76 5.29
C THR A 359 0.36 30.36 6.69
N THR A 360 -0.36 29.69 7.59
CA THR A 360 -0.50 30.01 9.02
C THR A 360 -0.09 28.83 9.88
N LEU A 361 0.07 29.06 11.19
CA LEU A 361 0.52 28.02 12.14
C LEU A 361 -0.61 27.11 12.63
N THR A 362 -1.85 27.60 12.70
CA THR A 362 -2.95 26.85 13.30
C THR A 362 -4.22 26.88 12.45
N LYS A 363 -5.04 25.83 12.58
CA LYS A 363 -6.32 25.71 11.87
C LYS A 363 -7.23 26.89 12.18
N ARG A 364 -7.30 27.26 13.45
CA ARG A 364 -8.07 28.41 13.91
C ARG A 364 -7.59 29.71 13.26
N MET A 365 -6.28 29.93 13.16
CA MET A 365 -5.76 31.12 12.48
C MET A 365 -6.07 31.12 10.98
N ALA A 366 -6.03 29.96 10.31
CA ALA A 366 -6.43 29.86 8.92
C ALA A 366 -7.91 30.19 8.71
N GLU A 367 -8.78 29.71 9.60
CA GLU A 367 -10.23 29.98 9.61
C GLU A 367 -10.49 31.47 9.90
N ASP A 368 -9.98 31.99 11.02
CA ASP A 368 -10.15 33.39 11.45
C ASP A 368 -9.64 34.37 10.38
N LEU A 369 -8.48 34.09 9.76
CA LEU A 369 -7.95 34.92 8.67
C LEU A 369 -8.83 34.86 7.42
N THR A 370 -9.37 33.68 7.10
CA THR A 370 -10.24 33.53 5.94
C THR A 370 -11.53 34.32 6.11
N ASP A 371 -12.16 34.25 7.28
CA ASP A 371 -13.35 35.03 7.59
C ASP A 371 -13.07 36.53 7.52
N TYR A 372 -11.95 36.97 8.10
CA TYR A 372 -11.53 38.38 8.02
C TYR A 372 -11.31 38.86 6.58
N LEU A 373 -10.65 38.07 5.73
CA LEU A 373 -10.44 38.41 4.32
C LEU A 373 -11.78 38.44 3.54
N LEU A 374 -12.71 37.53 3.83
CA LEU A 374 -14.06 37.52 3.24
C LEU A 374 -14.85 38.78 3.60
N GLU A 375 -14.82 39.21 4.87
CA GLU A 375 -15.47 40.43 5.34
C GLU A 375 -14.96 41.68 4.61
N HIS A 376 -13.70 41.66 4.17
CA HIS A 376 -13.06 42.74 3.42
C HIS A 376 -13.10 42.55 1.90
N GLY A 377 -13.97 41.64 1.42
CA GLY A 377 -14.29 41.47 0.00
C GLY A 377 -13.27 40.68 -0.82
N ILE A 378 -12.33 39.98 -0.17
CA ILE A 378 -11.34 39.16 -0.86
C ILE A 378 -11.93 37.76 -1.12
N ARG A 379 -11.77 37.24 -2.34
CA ARG A 379 -12.23 35.88 -2.68
C ARG A 379 -11.21 34.87 -2.16
N VAL A 380 -11.52 34.24 -1.03
CA VAL A 380 -10.61 33.35 -0.32
C VAL A 380 -11.28 32.01 0.04
N ARG A 381 -10.46 30.97 0.15
CA ARG A 381 -10.80 29.68 0.76
C ARG A 381 -9.68 29.25 1.70
N TYR A 382 -10.02 28.36 2.64
CA TYR A 382 -9.02 27.74 3.52
C TYR A 382 -8.87 26.24 3.25
N LEU A 383 -7.70 25.71 3.56
CA LEU A 383 -7.36 24.29 3.48
C LEU A 383 -6.61 23.86 4.74
N HIS A 384 -7.09 22.80 5.41
CA HIS A 384 -6.40 22.17 6.54
C HIS A 384 -6.35 20.64 6.38
N SER A 385 -5.68 19.98 7.31
CA SER A 385 -5.34 18.55 7.26
C SER A 385 -6.52 17.57 7.33
N GLU A 386 -7.72 18.02 7.69
CA GLU A 386 -8.92 17.15 7.77
C GLU A 386 -9.82 17.33 6.54
N VAL A 387 -9.43 18.18 5.59
CA VAL A 387 -10.14 18.28 4.32
C VAL A 387 -9.86 17.01 3.52
N ASP A 388 -10.94 16.36 3.08
CA ASP A 388 -10.89 15.17 2.24
C ASP A 388 -10.00 15.38 1.00
N THR A 389 -9.26 14.35 0.61
CA THR A 389 -8.31 14.41 -0.52
C THR A 389 -8.99 14.85 -1.83
N LEU A 390 -10.22 14.41 -2.09
CA LEU A 390 -10.98 14.84 -3.27
C LEU A 390 -11.34 16.31 -3.19
N ARG A 391 -11.78 16.78 -2.01
CA ARG A 391 -12.12 18.19 -1.81
C ARG A 391 -10.88 19.09 -1.94
N ARG A 392 -9.70 18.60 -1.53
CA ARG A 392 -8.43 19.30 -1.76
C ARG A 392 -8.14 19.49 -3.25
N VAL A 393 -8.31 18.45 -4.08
CA VAL A 393 -8.13 18.55 -5.55
C VAL A 393 -9.10 19.55 -6.16
N GLU A 394 -10.36 19.53 -5.73
CA GLU A 394 -11.36 20.51 -6.16
C GLU A 394 -10.97 21.94 -5.80
N LEU A 395 -10.56 22.20 -4.55
CA LEU A 395 -10.13 23.53 -4.10
C LEU A 395 -8.94 24.05 -4.91
N LEU A 396 -7.94 23.20 -5.16
CA LEU A 396 -6.78 23.58 -5.99
C LEU A 396 -7.20 23.88 -7.43
N ARG A 397 -8.14 23.11 -7.99
CA ARG A 397 -8.71 23.38 -9.31
C ARG A 397 -9.50 24.69 -9.35
N GLU A 398 -10.32 24.95 -8.34
CA GLU A 398 -11.09 26.20 -8.18
C GLU A 398 -10.16 27.42 -8.10
N LEU A 399 -9.03 27.31 -7.38
CA LEU A 399 -7.99 28.35 -7.32
C LEU A 399 -7.43 28.64 -8.72
N ARG A 400 -7.02 27.60 -9.46
CA ARG A 400 -6.47 27.75 -10.83
C ARG A 400 -7.48 28.38 -11.78
N LEU A 401 -8.75 27.98 -11.69
CA LEU A 401 -9.85 28.55 -12.49
C LEU A 401 -10.21 29.99 -12.09
N GLY A 402 -9.69 30.51 -10.98
CA GLY A 402 -9.99 31.86 -10.52
C GLY A 402 -11.37 32.01 -9.91
N VAL A 403 -11.94 30.93 -9.37
CA VAL A 403 -13.16 30.99 -8.54
C VAL A 403 -12.88 31.83 -7.29
N PHE A 404 -11.67 31.69 -6.74
CA PHE A 404 -11.11 32.52 -5.68
C PHE A 404 -9.64 32.83 -5.97
N ASP A 405 -9.10 33.85 -5.29
CA ASP A 405 -7.76 34.40 -5.55
C ASP A 405 -6.72 33.97 -4.51
N VAL A 406 -7.18 33.67 -3.29
CA VAL A 406 -6.32 33.40 -2.13
C VAL A 406 -6.66 32.05 -1.51
N LEU A 407 -5.65 31.21 -1.28
CA LEU A 407 -5.77 30.00 -0.47
C LEU A 407 -5.00 30.16 0.84
N VAL A 408 -5.72 30.09 1.97
CA VAL A 408 -5.13 30.10 3.31
C VAL A 408 -5.02 28.68 3.84
N GLY A 409 -3.96 28.33 4.56
CA GLY A 409 -3.90 27.00 5.15
C GLY A 409 -2.68 26.78 6.02
N ILE A 410 -2.55 25.54 6.49
CA ILE A 410 -1.43 25.12 7.33
C ILE A 410 -0.58 24.17 6.52
N ASN A 411 0.74 24.37 6.52
CA ASN A 411 1.67 23.54 5.75
C ASN A 411 1.19 23.43 4.29
N LEU A 412 0.83 24.57 3.69
CA LEU A 412 0.42 24.62 2.28
C LEU A 412 1.57 24.29 1.35
N LEU A 413 2.82 24.49 1.78
CA LEU A 413 4.02 24.25 0.98
C LEU A 413 4.45 22.79 1.05
N ARG A 414 3.48 21.87 0.85
CA ARG A 414 3.79 20.46 0.67
C ARG A 414 4.25 20.21 -0.76
N GLU A 415 5.08 19.18 -0.90
CA GLU A 415 5.58 18.70 -2.19
C GLU A 415 4.42 18.38 -3.14
N GLY A 416 4.67 18.52 -4.45
CA GLY A 416 3.71 18.19 -5.51
C GLY A 416 2.63 19.24 -5.81
N LEU A 417 2.70 20.44 -5.22
CA LEU A 417 1.82 21.56 -5.58
C LEU A 417 2.43 22.39 -6.72
N ASP A 418 2.04 22.08 -7.96
CA ASP A 418 2.41 22.86 -9.14
C ASP A 418 1.24 23.78 -9.55
N LEU A 419 1.38 25.07 -9.23
CA LEU A 419 0.39 26.11 -9.49
C LEU A 419 1.05 27.30 -10.20
N PRO A 420 1.20 27.26 -11.54
CA PRO A 420 1.83 28.34 -12.30
C PRO A 420 1.13 29.69 -12.16
N GLU A 421 -0.15 29.69 -11.76
CA GLU A 421 -0.96 30.89 -11.55
C GLU A 421 -0.61 31.60 -10.22
N VAL A 422 0.12 30.96 -9.31
CA VAL A 422 0.55 31.53 -8.03
C VAL A 422 1.80 32.39 -8.23
N SER A 423 1.72 33.66 -7.86
CA SER A 423 2.83 34.61 -7.93
C SER A 423 3.24 35.17 -6.55
N LEU A 424 2.49 34.85 -5.50
CA LEU A 424 2.77 35.26 -4.13
C LEU A 424 2.58 34.10 -3.16
N VAL A 425 3.56 33.89 -2.31
CA VAL A 425 3.46 33.02 -1.13
C VAL A 425 3.74 33.88 0.10
N ALA A 426 2.74 34.03 0.97
CA ALA A 426 2.88 34.72 2.24
C ALA A 426 3.00 33.71 3.39
N ILE A 427 4.04 33.86 4.20
CA ILE A 427 4.30 33.00 5.36
C ILE A 427 4.09 33.85 6.60
N LEU A 428 2.97 33.63 7.30
CA LEU A 428 2.69 34.32 8.55
C LEU A 428 3.39 33.61 9.71
N ASP A 429 3.86 34.39 10.69
CA ASP A 429 4.61 33.93 11.85
C ASP A 429 5.87 33.09 11.47
N ALA A 430 6.58 33.55 10.42
CA ALA A 430 7.79 32.94 9.86
C ALA A 430 9.02 32.98 10.78
#